data_AF-A0A2E1TJB9-F1
#
_entry.id   AF-A0A2E1TJB9-F1
#
_cell.length_a   1.000
_cell.length_b   1.000
_cell.length_c   1.000
_cell.angle_alpha   90.00
_cell.angle_beta   90.00
_cell.angle_gamma   90.00
#
_symmetry.space_group_name_H-M   'P 1'
#
loop_
_entity.id
_entity.type
_entity.pdbx_description
1 polymer ?
#
loop_
_entity_poly.entity_id
_entity_poly.type
_entity_poly.pdbx_seq_one_letter_code
_entity_poly.pdbx_strand_id
1 'polypeptide(L)'
;MSTIDSILKETRVFKTPTKFKHTANLSSIEEYNHLLNEAKSDYEGFWARLARENIGWNSPFTKILNSDNAPFFRWFEDGKLNVSWNCLDRHLATQPNKVAIIFEADDGNITKVTYKQLYHRVCQLANGLMQTLKINPGDRVIIYMPM
;
A
#
# COMPACT_ATOMS: atom_id res chain seq x y z
N MET A 1 43.52 -21.18 -2.03
CA MET A 1 42.35 -20.28 -2.07
C MET A 1 41.60 -20.48 -0.77
N SER A 2 41.72 -19.56 0.18
CA SER A 2 41.05 -19.68 1.47
C SER A 2 39.57 -19.34 1.29
N THR A 3 38.73 -20.36 1.32
CA THR A 3 37.30 -20.26 1.55
C THR A 3 37.08 -19.55 2.89
N ILE A 4 36.30 -18.47 2.87
CA ILE A 4 35.86 -17.81 4.11
C ILE A 4 34.80 -18.73 4.73
N ASP A 5 35.19 -19.55 5.70
CA ASP A 5 34.27 -20.28 6.56
C ASP A 5 33.79 -19.34 7.67
N SER A 6 32.52 -18.93 7.60
CA SER A 6 31.87 -18.19 8.68
C SER A 6 31.46 -19.17 9.80
N ILE A 7 32.31 -19.29 10.83
CA ILE A 7 32.15 -20.26 11.93
C ILE A 7 31.19 -19.74 13.04
N LEU A 8 30.67 -18.52 12.93
CA LEU A 8 29.76 -17.95 13.93
C LEU A 8 28.31 -18.41 13.69
N LYS A 9 27.90 -19.50 14.36
CA LYS A 9 26.49 -19.82 14.56
C LYS A 9 25.94 -18.95 15.69
N GLU A 10 25.34 -17.83 15.31
CA GLU A 10 24.65 -16.93 16.23
C GLU A 10 23.28 -17.49 16.63
N THR A 11 23.11 -17.86 17.90
CA THR A 11 21.88 -18.47 18.44
C THR A 11 21.11 -17.56 19.40
N ARG A 12 21.55 -16.32 19.63
CA ARG A 12 20.85 -15.40 20.53
C ARG A 12 19.49 -15.00 19.95
N VAL A 13 18.48 -15.07 20.80
CA VAL A 13 17.12 -14.61 20.49
C VAL A 13 16.89 -13.29 21.20
N PHE A 14 16.64 -12.23 20.42
CA PHE A 14 16.32 -10.91 20.94
C PHE A 14 14.82 -10.79 21.11
N LYS A 15 14.34 -10.79 22.36
CA LYS A 15 12.92 -10.64 22.66
C LYS A 15 12.46 -9.22 22.35
N THR A 16 11.28 -9.10 21.75
CA THR A 16 10.66 -7.81 21.47
C THR A 16 10.41 -7.04 22.78
N PRO A 17 10.86 -5.78 22.89
CA PRO A 17 10.59 -4.95 24.06
C PRO A 17 9.09 -4.81 24.32
N THR A 18 8.67 -4.83 25.60
CA THR A 18 7.25 -4.76 26.00
C THR A 18 6.54 -3.53 25.46
N LYS A 19 7.21 -2.37 25.51
CA LYS A 19 6.68 -1.11 24.95
C LYS A 19 6.32 -1.23 23.46
N PHE A 20 7.14 -1.93 22.68
CA PHE A 20 6.89 -2.12 21.25
C PHE A 20 5.74 -3.09 21.00
N LYS A 21 5.61 -4.16 21.80
CA LYS A 21 4.50 -5.11 21.68
C LYS A 21 3.14 -4.43 21.80
N HIS A 22 2.96 -3.49 22.73
CA HIS A 22 1.67 -2.82 22.95
C HIS A 22 1.19 -1.93 21.79
N THR A 23 2.10 -1.49 20.91
CA THR A 23 1.78 -0.63 19.77
C THR A 23 1.89 -1.36 18.43
N ALA A 24 2.18 -2.66 18.45
CA ALA A 24 2.36 -3.44 17.25
C ALA A 24 1.00 -3.87 16.70
N ASN A 25 0.86 -3.90 15.37
CA ASN A 25 -0.33 -4.46 14.71
C ASN A 25 -0.47 -5.98 14.97
N LEU A 26 0.62 -6.65 15.34
CA LEU A 26 0.68 -8.04 15.78
C LEU A 26 1.57 -8.13 17.02
N SER A 27 0.97 -8.52 18.15
CA SER A 27 1.60 -8.40 19.47
C SER A 27 2.23 -9.70 19.96
N SER A 28 1.87 -10.83 19.35
CA SER A 28 2.24 -12.17 19.82
C SER A 28 2.52 -13.15 18.68
N ILE A 29 3.26 -14.22 18.99
CA ILE A 29 3.53 -15.29 18.01
C ILE A 29 2.26 -16.12 17.77
N GLU A 30 1.38 -16.19 18.76
CA GLU A 30 0.10 -16.86 18.71
C GLU A 30 -0.85 -16.17 17.71
N GLU A 31 -0.95 -14.84 17.73
CA GLU A 31 -1.70 -14.05 16.75
C GLU A 31 -1.16 -14.23 15.33
N TYR A 32 0.17 -14.21 15.18
CA TYR A 32 0.82 -14.47 13.90
C TYR A 32 0.49 -15.87 13.38
N ASN A 33 0.61 -16.90 14.23
CA ASN A 33 0.32 -18.28 13.85
C ASN A 33 -1.16 -18.46 13.50
N HIS A 34 -2.07 -17.75 14.19
CA HIS A 34 -3.48 -17.74 13.85
C HIS A 34 -3.72 -17.17 12.45
N LEU A 35 -3.17 -16.00 12.12
CA LEU A 35 -3.28 -15.42 10.78
C LEU A 35 -2.68 -16.32 9.70
N LEU A 36 -1.53 -16.95 10.01
CA LEU A 36 -0.90 -17.89 9.09
C LEU A 36 -1.78 -19.11 8.82
N ASN A 37 -2.43 -19.63 9.85
CA ASN A 37 -3.34 -20.76 9.71
C ASN A 37 -4.60 -20.39 8.94
N GLU A 38 -5.19 -19.21 9.19
CA GLU A 38 -6.31 -18.67 8.42
C GLU A 38 -5.97 -18.57 6.93
N ALA A 39 -4.83 -17.94 6.61
CA ALA A 39 -4.37 -17.80 5.23
C ALA A 39 -4.04 -19.15 4.56
N LYS A 40 -3.57 -20.15 5.31
CA LYS A 40 -3.33 -21.51 4.80
C LYS A 40 -4.63 -22.29 4.56
N SER A 41 -5.64 -22.11 5.43
CA SER A 41 -6.89 -22.85 5.32
C SER A 41 -7.79 -22.32 4.20
N ASP A 42 -7.82 -21.00 4.01
CA ASP A 42 -8.62 -20.34 2.98
C ASP A 42 -7.92 -19.05 2.53
N TYR A 43 -6.97 -19.19 1.62
CA TYR A 43 -6.17 -18.05 1.15
C TYR A 43 -7.01 -17.03 0.38
N GLU A 44 -8.03 -17.48 -0.35
CA GLU A 44 -8.93 -16.59 -1.10
C GLU A 44 -9.82 -15.80 -0.15
N GLY A 45 -10.48 -16.47 0.80
CA GLY A 45 -11.30 -15.80 1.81
C GLY A 45 -10.49 -14.81 2.65
N PHE A 46 -9.27 -15.20 3.05
CA PHE A 46 -8.33 -14.32 3.76
C PHE A 46 -8.05 -13.02 3.00
N TRP A 47 -7.64 -13.12 1.73
CA TRP A 47 -7.34 -11.94 0.91
C TRP A 47 -8.59 -11.12 0.58
N ALA A 48 -9.73 -11.78 0.35
CA ALA A 48 -10.99 -11.11 0.08
C ALA A 48 -11.47 -10.28 1.28
N ARG A 49 -11.32 -10.80 2.50
CA ARG A 49 -11.64 -10.07 3.73
C ARG A 49 -10.76 -8.82 3.86
N LEU A 50 -9.44 -8.98 3.77
CA LEU A 50 -8.49 -7.85 3.86
C LEU A 50 -8.71 -6.80 2.78
N ALA A 51 -9.01 -7.22 1.54
CA ALA A 51 -9.29 -6.30 0.44
C ALA A 51 -10.55 -5.46 0.67
N ARG A 52 -11.58 -6.01 1.32
CA ARG A 52 -12.80 -5.26 1.67
C ARG A 52 -12.60 -4.34 2.88
N GLU A 53 -11.79 -4.75 3.84
CA GLU A 53 -11.51 -3.96 5.05
C GLU A 53 -10.60 -2.76 4.77
N ASN A 54 -9.58 -2.92 3.90
CA ASN A 54 -8.50 -1.94 3.78
C ASN A 54 -8.57 -1.06 2.53
N ILE A 55 -9.29 -1.50 1.49
CA ILE A 55 -9.41 -0.81 0.20
C ILE A 55 -10.86 -0.38 0.00
N GLY A 56 -11.05 0.88 -0.39
CA GLY A 56 -12.34 1.38 -0.83
C GLY A 56 -12.58 1.04 -2.30
N TRP A 57 -13.69 0.35 -2.55
CA TRP A 57 -14.13 -0.07 -3.87
C TRP A 57 -15.28 0.80 -4.35
N ASN A 58 -15.20 1.27 -5.58
CA ASN A 58 -16.33 1.90 -6.27
C ASN A 58 -17.38 0.87 -6.68
N SER A 59 -16.93 -0.32 -7.08
CA SER A 59 -17.79 -1.49 -7.31
C SER A 59 -17.17 -2.69 -6.61
N PRO A 60 -17.84 -3.30 -5.63
CA PRO A 60 -17.33 -4.48 -4.94
C PRO A 60 -17.07 -5.64 -5.91
N PHE A 61 -16.01 -6.41 -5.66
CA PHE A 61 -15.71 -7.63 -6.42
C PHE A 61 -16.53 -8.81 -5.90
N THR A 62 -16.87 -9.73 -6.81
CA THR A 62 -17.48 -11.02 -6.49
C THR A 62 -16.51 -12.18 -6.73
N LYS A 63 -15.58 -12.03 -7.69
CA LYS A 63 -14.56 -13.03 -7.98
C LYS A 63 -13.27 -12.69 -7.24
N ILE A 64 -12.78 -13.64 -6.44
CA ILE A 64 -11.57 -13.41 -5.62
C ILE A 64 -10.32 -13.64 -6.46
N LEU A 65 -10.13 -14.87 -6.94
CA LEU A 65 -9.04 -15.26 -7.82
C LEU A 65 -9.58 -15.99 -9.05
N ASN A 66 -9.17 -15.54 -10.22
CA ASN A 66 -9.29 -16.28 -11.48
C ASN A 66 -7.92 -16.86 -11.86
N SER A 67 -7.85 -18.20 -11.91
CA SER A 67 -6.65 -18.97 -12.26
C SER A 67 -6.79 -19.76 -13.57
N ASP A 68 -7.89 -19.56 -14.32
CA ASP A 68 -8.23 -20.34 -15.53
C ASP A 68 -7.14 -20.27 -16.61
N ASN A 69 -6.37 -19.18 -16.63
CA ASN A 69 -5.32 -18.93 -17.61
C ASN A 69 -3.94 -18.75 -16.95
N ALA A 70 -3.58 -19.63 -16.01
CA ALA A 70 -2.25 -19.62 -15.40
C ALA A 70 -1.14 -19.63 -16.49
N PRO A 71 -0.09 -18.78 -16.38
CA PRO A 71 0.33 -18.00 -15.21
C PRO A 71 -0.29 -16.59 -15.10
N PHE A 72 -1.30 -16.23 -15.89
CA PHE A 72 -1.95 -14.91 -15.86
C PHE A 72 -3.10 -14.85 -14.84
N PHE A 73 -2.72 -14.88 -13.56
CA PHE A 73 -3.67 -14.77 -12.45
C PHE A 73 -4.35 -13.39 -12.42
N ARG A 74 -5.66 -13.37 -12.17
CA ARG A 74 -6.42 -12.13 -12.01
C ARG A 74 -7.11 -12.12 -10.65
N TRP A 75 -6.76 -11.14 -9.83
CA TRP A 75 -7.38 -10.91 -8.52
C TRP A 75 -8.45 -9.83 -8.64
N PHE A 76 -9.62 -10.09 -8.04
CA PHE A 76 -10.70 -9.10 -7.94
C PHE A 76 -11.13 -8.53 -9.30
N GLU A 77 -11.14 -9.37 -10.35
CA GLU A 77 -11.19 -8.94 -11.76
C GLU A 77 -12.45 -8.15 -12.15
N ASP A 78 -13.52 -8.31 -11.38
CA ASP A 78 -14.80 -7.61 -11.57
C ASP A 78 -14.98 -6.40 -10.63
N GLY A 79 -14.05 -6.19 -9.70
CA GLY A 79 -14.04 -5.04 -8.81
C GLY A 79 -13.51 -3.78 -9.51
N LYS A 80 -14.05 -2.62 -9.13
CA LYS A 80 -13.59 -1.31 -9.62
C LYS A 80 -13.16 -0.43 -8.47
N LEU A 81 -12.00 0.21 -8.61
CA LEU A 81 -11.47 1.16 -7.64
C LEU A 81 -10.71 2.29 -8.34
N ASN A 82 -10.46 3.37 -7.63
CA ASN A 82 -9.51 4.41 -8.02
C ASN A 82 -8.39 4.52 -6.98
N VAL A 83 -7.13 4.43 -7.42
CA VAL A 83 -5.96 4.46 -6.53
C VAL A 83 -5.80 5.83 -5.88
N SER A 84 -5.93 6.92 -6.65
CA SER A 84 -5.86 8.29 -6.12
C SER A 84 -6.91 8.51 -5.03
N TRP A 85 -8.14 8.01 -5.24
CA TRP A 85 -9.22 8.12 -4.25
C TRP A 85 -8.87 7.41 -2.93
N ASN A 86 -8.29 6.21 -3.01
CA ASN A 86 -7.83 5.47 -1.84
C ASN A 86 -6.66 6.13 -1.13
N CYS A 87 -5.76 6.78 -1.87
CA CYS A 87 -4.58 7.44 -1.31
C CYS A 87 -4.86 8.85 -0.79
N LEU A 88 -5.88 9.56 -1.32
CA LEU A 88 -6.12 10.97 -1.06
C LEU A 88 -7.55 11.26 -0.63
N ASP A 89 -8.52 11.10 -1.53
CA ASP A 89 -9.88 11.59 -1.38
C ASP A 89 -10.57 11.05 -0.11
N ARG A 90 -10.45 9.75 0.17
CA ARG A 90 -11.07 9.15 1.37
C ARG A 90 -10.59 9.78 2.68
N HIS A 91 -9.36 10.31 2.69
CA HIS A 91 -8.76 10.94 3.87
C HIS A 91 -9.21 12.39 4.04
N LEU A 92 -9.80 13.03 3.02
CA LEU A 92 -10.32 14.40 3.12
C LEU A 92 -11.54 14.49 4.03
N ALA A 93 -12.34 13.43 4.11
CA ALA A 93 -13.52 13.39 4.96
C ALA A 93 -13.17 13.34 6.46
N THR A 94 -12.06 12.70 6.82
CA THR A 94 -11.71 12.41 8.22
C THR A 94 -10.51 13.20 8.74
N GLN A 95 -9.51 13.46 7.88
CA GLN A 95 -8.23 14.04 8.29
C GLN A 95 -7.63 15.00 7.24
N PRO A 96 -8.39 16.00 6.72
CA PRO A 96 -7.95 16.84 5.59
C PRO A 96 -6.69 17.68 5.89
N ASN A 97 -6.51 18.08 7.16
CA ASN A 97 -5.39 18.91 7.62
C ASN A 97 -4.20 18.08 8.13
N LYS A 98 -4.30 16.74 8.14
CA LYS A 98 -3.16 15.89 8.49
C LYS A 98 -2.10 16.00 7.40
N VAL A 99 -0.84 16.06 7.81
CA VAL A 99 0.30 16.06 6.90
C VAL A 99 0.37 14.72 6.19
N ALA A 100 0.31 14.75 4.85
CA ALA A 100 0.41 13.58 3.98
C ALA A 100 1.86 13.38 3.51
N ILE A 101 2.56 14.47 3.18
CA ILE A 101 3.96 14.45 2.76
C ILE A 101 4.77 15.38 3.65
N ILE A 102 5.87 14.86 4.17
CA ILE A 102 6.98 15.64 4.73
C ILE A 102 8.10 15.50 3.72
N PHE A 103 8.39 16.58 3.00
CA PHE A 103 9.47 16.62 2.02
C PHE A 103 10.63 17.41 2.63
N GLU A 104 11.80 16.78 2.72
CA GLU A 104 13.05 17.40 3.15
C GLU A 104 13.95 17.52 1.93
N ALA A 105 14.23 18.77 1.55
CA ALA A 105 15.10 19.07 0.41
C ALA A 105 16.58 18.86 0.77
N ASP A 106 17.43 18.79 -0.24
CA ASP A 106 18.88 18.57 -0.07
C ASP A 106 19.57 19.64 0.80
N ASP A 107 19.02 20.86 0.86
CA ASP A 107 19.49 21.95 1.70
C ASP A 107 18.95 21.91 3.14
N GLY A 108 18.19 20.86 3.49
CA GLY A 108 17.56 20.67 4.79
C GLY A 108 16.22 21.40 4.95
N ASN A 109 15.71 22.08 3.92
CA ASN A 109 14.41 22.75 4.01
C ASN A 109 13.26 21.73 4.05
N ILE A 110 12.38 21.87 5.05
CA ILE A 110 11.25 20.96 5.25
C ILE A 110 9.94 21.60 4.77
N THR A 111 9.33 20.98 3.76
CA THR A 111 7.98 21.31 3.29
C THR A 111 6.99 20.26 3.77
N LYS A 112 5.94 20.70 4.47
CA LYS A 112 4.83 19.83 4.88
C LYS A 112 3.62 20.09 3.99
N VAL A 113 3.06 19.03 3.42
CA VAL A 113 1.87 19.09 2.56
C VAL A 113 0.76 18.28 3.20
N THR A 114 -0.39 18.91 3.48
CA THR A 114 -1.56 18.22 4.02
C THR A 114 -2.31 17.43 2.95
N TYR A 115 -3.16 16.48 3.35
CA TYR A 115 -4.02 15.75 2.42
C TYR A 115 -4.83 16.70 1.52
N LYS A 116 -5.40 17.77 2.08
CA LYS A 116 -6.16 18.76 1.30
C LYS A 116 -5.30 19.49 0.28
N GLN A 117 -4.09 19.90 0.66
CA GLN A 117 -3.17 20.57 -0.27
C GLN A 117 -2.71 19.63 -1.38
N LEU A 118 -2.38 18.38 -1.03
CA LEU A 118 -1.95 17.37 -1.99
C LEU A 118 -3.08 17.03 -2.98
N TYR A 119 -4.31 16.87 -2.49
CA TYR A 119 -5.49 16.68 -3.34
C TYR A 119 -5.64 17.78 -4.39
N HIS A 120 -5.56 19.06 -3.99
CA HIS A 120 -5.68 20.16 -4.95
C HIS A 120 -4.56 20.14 -6.01
N ARG A 121 -3.31 19.85 -5.62
CA ARG A 121 -2.18 19.73 -6.56
C ARG A 121 -2.36 18.58 -7.55
N VAL A 122 -2.82 17.42 -7.08
CA VAL A 122 -3.07 16.24 -7.92
C VAL A 122 -4.24 16.49 -8.88
N CYS A 123 -5.34 17.07 -8.42
CA CYS A 123 -6.47 17.43 -9.29
C CYS A 123 -6.06 18.46 -10.35
N GLN A 124 -5.22 19.44 -10.00
CA GLN A 124 -4.72 20.42 -10.96
C GLN A 124 -3.89 19.75 -12.05
N LEU A 125 -2.97 18.85 -11.67
CA LEU A 125 -2.19 18.08 -12.63
C LEU A 125 -3.09 17.20 -13.51
N ALA A 126 -4.01 16.45 -12.91
CA ALA A 126 -4.93 15.56 -13.62
C ALA A 126 -5.78 16.33 -14.65
N ASN A 127 -6.30 17.51 -14.29
CA ASN A 127 -7.02 18.38 -15.21
C ASN A 127 -6.14 18.85 -16.37
N GLY A 128 -4.87 19.20 -16.13
CA GLY A 128 -3.93 19.56 -17.19
C GLY A 128 -3.64 18.40 -18.15
N LEU A 129 -3.42 17.20 -17.62
CA LEU A 129 -3.20 15.99 -18.41
C LEU A 129 -4.42 15.66 -19.28
N MET A 130 -5.63 15.73 -18.74
CA MET A 130 -6.85 15.40 -19.46
C MET A 130 -7.30 16.49 -20.43
N GLN A 131 -7.30 17.76 -20.00
CA GLN A 131 -7.89 18.85 -20.78
C GLN A 131 -6.92 19.42 -21.81
N THR A 132 -5.64 19.53 -21.47
CA THR A 132 -4.62 20.13 -22.35
C THR A 132 -3.92 19.07 -23.18
N LEU A 133 -3.47 17.99 -22.55
CA LEU A 133 -2.71 16.92 -23.22
C LEU A 133 -3.58 15.78 -23.77
N LYS A 134 -4.89 15.81 -23.48
CA LYS A 134 -5.89 14.85 -24.00
C LYS A 134 -5.56 13.38 -23.68
N ILE A 135 -4.93 13.14 -22.53
CA ILE A 135 -4.60 11.80 -22.03
C ILE A 135 -5.89 11.05 -21.63
N ASN A 136 -6.00 9.78 -22.04
CA ASN A 136 -7.14 8.91 -21.81
C ASN A 136 -6.76 7.69 -20.94
N PRO A 137 -7.74 6.99 -20.33
CA PRO A 137 -7.50 5.72 -19.67
C PRO A 137 -6.84 4.71 -20.60
N GLY A 138 -5.71 4.14 -20.18
CA GLY A 138 -4.90 3.21 -20.97
C GLY A 138 -3.67 3.85 -21.63
N ASP A 139 -3.62 5.17 -21.71
CA ASP A 139 -2.42 5.88 -22.19
C ASP A 139 -1.28 5.76 -21.18
N ARG A 140 -0.05 5.79 -21.71
CA ARG A 140 1.18 5.68 -20.90
C ARG A 140 1.82 7.05 -20.76
N VAL A 141 2.09 7.46 -19.52
CA VAL A 141 2.78 8.71 -19.18
C VAL A 141 4.11 8.38 -18.53
N ILE A 142 5.19 8.93 -19.09
CA ILE A 142 6.54 8.79 -18.52
C ILE A 142 6.77 9.98 -17.57
N ILE A 143 7.14 9.68 -16.34
CA ILE A 143 7.46 10.67 -15.31
C ILE A 143 8.97 10.62 -15.06
N TYR A 144 9.66 11.71 -15.35
CA TYR A 144 11.09 11.88 -15.08
C TYR A 144 11.27 13.07 -14.13
N MET A 145 11.32 12.78 -12.83
CA MET A 145 11.41 13.78 -11.77
C MET A 145 12.47 13.36 -10.73
N PRO A 146 13.20 14.31 -10.13
CA PRO A 146 13.99 14.04 -8.93
C PRO A 146 13.08 13.78 -7.72
N MET A 147 13.70 13.42 -6.60
CA MET A 147 13.00 13.28 -5.32
C MET A 147 12.77 14.63 -4.66
#